data_AF-A0AAI8T6J4-F1
#
_entry.id   AF-A0AAI8T6J4-F1
#
_cell.length_a   1.000
_cell.length_b   1.000
_cell.length_c   1.000
_cell.angle_alpha   90.00
_cell.angle_beta   90.00
_cell.angle_gamma   90.00
#
_symmetry.space_group_name_H-M   'P 1'
#
loop_
_entity.id
_entity.type
_entity.pdbx_description
1 polymer ?
#
loop_
_entity_poly.entity_id
_entity_poly.type
_entity_poly.pdbx_seq_one_letter_code
_entity_poly.pdbx_strand_id
1 'polypeptide(L)'
;MRIVQNRRNNKAAKRLLTRLLTKQGLAPKRMITDKLRSYGAAKRQVMPDVEHRAHKGLNNRTENSHVPLRKRERTMQGFRSPGSLQRLVSIFSAFRNLFVPAR
;
A
#
# COMPACT_ATOMS: atom_id res chain seq x y z
N MET A 1 -0.89 6.69 -13.44
CA MET A 1 -0.49 5.27 -13.37
C MET A 1 -1.56 4.53 -12.59
N ARG A 2 -2.34 3.62 -13.20
CA ARG A 2 -2.98 2.55 -12.42
C ARG A 2 -1.83 1.94 -11.64
N ILE A 3 -1.72 2.21 -10.34
CA ILE A 3 -0.59 1.82 -9.46
C ILE A 3 -0.08 0.48 -9.97
N VAL A 4 1.04 0.50 -10.72
CA VAL A 4 1.36 -0.61 -11.62
C VAL A 4 1.60 -1.81 -10.77
N GLN A 5 0.72 -2.81 -10.88
CA GLN A 5 1.08 -4.20 -11.05
C GLN A 5 -0.03 -4.90 -11.88
N ASN A 6 0.13 -4.95 -13.22
CA ASN A 6 -0.58 -5.96 -14.04
C ASN A 6 0.06 -7.36 -13.88
N ARG A 7 1.10 -7.48 -13.05
CA ARG A 7 1.88 -8.71 -12.86
C ARG A 7 1.90 -9.08 -11.39
N ARG A 8 1.53 -10.33 -11.10
CA ARG A 8 1.57 -10.97 -9.79
C ARG A 8 3.03 -11.03 -9.31
N ASN A 9 3.49 -10.04 -8.52
CA ASN A 9 4.86 -10.02 -8.01
C ASN A 9 4.89 -10.32 -6.50
N ASN A 10 5.07 -11.61 -6.17
CA ASN A 10 5.17 -12.06 -4.78
C ASN A 10 6.38 -11.44 -4.05
N LYS A 11 7.53 -11.27 -4.74
CA LYS A 11 8.73 -10.67 -4.16
C LYS A 11 8.49 -9.21 -3.73
N ALA A 12 7.80 -8.43 -4.57
CA ALA A 12 7.44 -7.06 -4.25
C ALA A 12 6.44 -7.00 -3.08
N ALA A 13 5.43 -7.86 -3.06
CA ALA A 13 4.47 -7.96 -1.96
C ALA A 13 5.17 -8.32 -0.64
N LYS A 14 6.04 -9.33 -0.63
CA LYS A 14 6.84 -9.72 0.54
C LYS A 14 7.69 -8.56 1.06
N ARG A 15 8.41 -7.87 0.17
CA ARG A 15 9.24 -6.70 0.53
C ARG A 15 8.39 -5.58 1.15
N LEU A 16 7.22 -5.32 0.58
CA LEU A 16 6.30 -4.31 1.10
C LEU A 16 5.81 -4.68 2.50
N LEU A 17 5.30 -5.89 2.69
CA LEU A 17 4.80 -6.35 3.99
C LEU A 17 5.89 -6.33 5.06
N THR A 18 7.10 -6.79 4.73
CA THR A 18 8.25 -6.77 5.66
C THR A 18 8.56 -5.33 6.10
N ARG A 19 8.68 -4.40 5.15
CA ARG A 19 8.94 -2.98 5.46
C ARG A 19 7.84 -2.34 6.31
N LEU A 20 6.58 -2.69 6.06
CA LEU A 20 5.45 -2.19 6.84
C LEU A 20 5.51 -2.69 8.29
N LEU A 21 5.79 -3.98 8.50
CA LEU A 21 5.93 -4.54 9.84
C LEU A 21 7.10 -3.92 10.59
N THR A 22 8.27 -3.78 9.95
CA THR A 22 9.43 -3.12 10.57
C THR A 22 9.13 -1.68 10.93
N LYS A 23 8.43 -0.93 10.07
CA LYS A 23 8.11 0.48 10.32
C LYS A 23 7.07 0.67 11.42
N GLN A 24 6.08 -0.23 11.52
CA GLN A 24 5.02 -0.13 12.53
C GLN A 24 5.44 -0.72 13.88
N GLY A 25 6.43 -1.61 13.92
CA GLY A 25 6.94 -2.24 15.14
C GLY A 25 5.97 -3.21 15.82
N LEU A 26 4.74 -3.37 15.31
CA LEU A 26 3.69 -4.19 15.89
C LEU A 26 3.09 -5.13 14.86
N ALA A 27 2.83 -6.37 15.29
CA ALA A 27 2.12 -7.34 14.48
C ALA A 27 0.62 -6.94 14.39
N PRO A 28 0.04 -6.86 13.16
CA PRO A 28 -1.35 -6.51 13.00
C PRO A 28 -2.26 -7.67 13.44
N LYS A 29 -3.39 -7.36 14.09
CA LYS A 29 -4.41 -8.36 14.43
C LYS A 29 -5.06 -9.03 13.21
N ARG A 30 -5.15 -8.29 12.10
CA ARG A 30 -5.71 -8.76 10.81
C ARG A 30 -5.14 -7.96 9.66
N MET A 31 -4.98 -8.61 8.51
CA MET A 31 -4.58 -7.99 7.25
C MET A 31 -5.78 -7.89 6.31
N ILE A 32 -5.99 -6.71 5.72
CA ILE A 32 -7.04 -6.48 4.73
C ILE A 32 -6.39 -5.98 3.44
N THR A 33 -6.54 -6.71 2.34
CA THR A 33 -6.01 -6.34 1.03
C THR A 33 -7.02 -6.63 -0.07
N ASP A 34 -6.71 -6.23 -1.30
CA ASP A 34 -7.40 -6.73 -2.48
C ASP A 34 -7.22 -8.26 -2.64
N LYS A 35 -7.94 -8.85 -3.61
CA LYS A 35 -7.96 -10.29 -3.89
C LYS A 35 -6.73 -10.78 -4.68
N LEU A 36 -5.64 -10.00 -4.77
CA LEU A 36 -4.46 -10.45 -5.51
C LEU A 36 -3.76 -11.59 -4.77
N ARG A 37 -3.57 -12.72 -5.46
CA ARG A 37 -2.92 -13.94 -4.92
C ARG A 37 -1.51 -13.68 -4.35
N SER A 38 -0.79 -12.66 -4.85
CA SER A 38 0.54 -12.29 -4.37
C SER A 38 0.55 -11.87 -2.90
N TYR A 39 -0.51 -11.23 -2.39
CA TYR A 39 -0.58 -10.87 -0.98
C TYR A 39 -0.79 -12.10 -0.09
N GLY A 40 -1.64 -13.04 -0.49
CA GLY A 40 -1.82 -14.30 0.24
C GLY A 40 -0.54 -15.12 0.31
N ALA A 41 0.19 -15.22 -0.81
CA ALA A 41 1.48 -15.90 -0.86
C ALA A 41 2.55 -15.22 0.02
N ALA A 42 2.65 -13.90 -0.04
CA ALA A 42 3.59 -13.13 0.78
C ALA A 42 3.25 -13.22 2.27
N LYS A 43 1.96 -13.13 2.63
CA LYS A 43 1.46 -13.26 4.00
C LYS A 43 1.88 -14.58 4.63
N ARG A 44 1.71 -15.71 3.93
CA ARG A 44 2.11 -17.03 4.44
C ARG A 44 3.59 -17.10 4.84
N GLN A 45 4.44 -16.29 4.22
CA GLN A 45 5.88 -16.24 4.53
C GLN A 45 6.25 -15.23 5.61
N VAL A 46 5.48 -14.15 5.76
CA VAL A 46 5.87 -12.98 6.59
C VAL A 46 5.10 -12.92 7.90
N MET A 47 3.83 -13.36 7.90
CA MET A 47 2.94 -13.31 9.06
C MET A 47 1.89 -14.43 8.96
N PRO A 48 2.29 -15.70 9.12
CA PRO A 48 1.40 -16.85 8.91
C PRO A 48 0.20 -16.87 9.85
N ASP A 49 0.30 -16.30 11.05
CA ASP A 49 -0.74 -16.36 12.08
C ASP A 49 -1.79 -15.23 11.98
N VAL A 50 -1.56 -14.24 11.11
CA VAL A 50 -2.46 -13.08 10.97
C VAL A 50 -3.69 -13.44 10.13
N GLU A 51 -4.89 -13.12 10.56
CA GLU A 51 -6.10 -13.33 9.74
C GLU A 51 -6.04 -12.47 8.45
N HIS A 52 -6.29 -13.04 7.28
CA HIS A 52 -6.35 -12.29 6.01
C HIS A 52 -7.79 -12.22 5.48
N ARG A 53 -8.32 -10.99 5.33
CA ARG A 53 -9.64 -10.73 4.74
C ARG A 53 -9.51 -10.00 3.40
N ALA A 54 -10.22 -10.48 2.39
CA ALA A 54 -10.23 -9.89 1.04
C ALA A 54 -11.66 -9.78 0.45
N HIS A 55 -12.68 -9.72 1.31
CA HIS A 55 -14.07 -9.55 0.89
C HIS A 55 -14.30 -8.15 0.27
N LYS A 56 -15.32 -8.05 -0.58
CA LYS A 56 -15.65 -6.81 -1.30
C LYS A 56 -15.89 -5.68 -0.28
N GLY A 57 -15.28 -4.52 -0.52
CA GLY A 57 -15.49 -3.32 0.27
C GLY A 57 -14.59 -3.16 1.51
N LEU A 58 -13.93 -4.22 1.99
CA LEU A 58 -13.10 -4.12 3.20
C LEU A 58 -11.86 -3.24 2.99
N ASN A 59 -11.33 -3.21 1.77
CA ASN A 59 -10.18 -2.40 1.40
C ASN A 59 -10.55 -0.96 0.97
N ASN A 60 -11.83 -0.56 1.01
CA ASN A 60 -12.29 0.75 0.56
C ASN A 60 -11.55 1.91 1.24
N ARG A 61 -11.25 1.79 2.55
CA ARG A 61 -10.48 2.81 3.26
C ARG A 61 -9.09 3.00 2.64
N THR A 62 -8.40 1.91 2.34
CA THR A 62 -7.09 1.93 1.68
C THR A 62 -7.20 2.46 0.26
N GLU A 63 -8.20 2.03 -0.50
CA GLU A 63 -8.43 2.52 -1.86
C GLU A 63 -8.75 4.02 -1.90
N ASN A 64 -9.64 4.49 -1.03
CA ASN A 64 -9.99 5.90 -0.87
C ASN A 64 -8.81 6.74 -0.40
N SER A 65 -7.92 6.16 0.42
CA SER A 65 -6.67 6.83 0.76
C SER A 65 -5.84 7.14 -0.49
N HIS A 66 -5.91 6.36 -1.57
CA HIS A 66 -5.13 6.67 -2.77
C HIS A 66 -5.75 7.75 -3.66
N VAL A 67 -7.02 8.12 -3.45
CA VAL A 67 -7.74 9.07 -4.32
C VAL A 67 -7.05 10.44 -4.42
N PRO A 68 -6.66 11.11 -3.32
CA PRO A 68 -5.97 12.39 -3.40
C PRO A 68 -4.65 12.33 -4.19
N LEU A 69 -3.85 11.27 -3.98
CA LEU A 69 -2.60 11.06 -4.69
C LEU A 69 -2.84 10.86 -6.19
N ARG A 70 -3.84 10.04 -6.55
CA ARG A 70 -4.23 9.80 -7.95
C ARG A 70 -4.75 11.06 -8.63
N LYS A 71 -5.54 11.88 -7.92
CA LYS A 71 -5.99 13.18 -8.44
C LYS A 71 -4.80 14.08 -8.77
N ARG A 72 -3.84 14.19 -7.85
CA ARG A 72 -2.65 15.03 -8.05
C ARG A 72 -1.76 14.52 -9.18
N GLU A 73 -1.54 13.21 -9.27
CA GLU A 73 -0.85 12.61 -10.41
C GLU A 73 -1.54 12.94 -11.75
N ARG A 74 -2.88 12.83 -11.82
CA ARG A 74 -3.64 13.12 -13.04
C ARG A 74 -3.54 14.59 -13.43
N THR A 75 -3.64 15.52 -12.48
CA THR A 75 -3.44 16.95 -12.72
C THR A 75 -2.04 17.25 -13.26
N MET A 76 -1.03 16.50 -12.82
CA MET A 76 0.34 16.62 -13.31
C MET A 76 0.57 15.93 -14.66
N GLN A 77 -0.47 15.36 -15.29
CA GLN A 77 -0.39 14.61 -16.54
C GLN A 77 0.57 13.40 -16.48
N GLY A 78 0.74 12.82 -15.29
CA GLY A 78 1.72 11.77 -15.04
C GLY A 78 3.13 12.31 -14.77
N PHE A 79 4.10 11.41 -14.65
CA PHE A 79 5.48 11.76 -14.32
C PHE A 79 6.40 11.39 -15.46
N ARG A 80 7.32 12.30 -15.82
CA ARG A 80 8.35 12.04 -16.83
C ARG A 80 9.48 11.14 -16.33
N SER A 81 9.55 10.88 -15.02
CA SER A 81 10.56 9.98 -14.43
C SER A 81 10.08 9.30 -13.14
N PRO A 82 10.58 8.10 -12.81
CA PRO A 82 10.29 7.45 -11.52
C PRO A 82 10.72 8.27 -10.31
N GLY A 83 11.82 9.02 -10.42
CA GLY A 83 12.34 9.86 -9.33
C GLY A 83 11.42 11.01 -8.95
N SER A 84 10.76 11.65 -9.94
CA SER A 84 9.78 12.71 -9.67
C SER A 84 8.52 12.17 -8.98
N LEU A 85 8.04 11.00 -9.39
CA LEU A 85 6.96 10.29 -8.68
C LEU A 85 7.36 9.95 -7.24
N GLN A 86 8.57 9.43 -7.03
CA GLN A 86 9.04 9.05 -5.68
C GLN A 86 9.11 10.27 -4.74
N ARG A 87 9.62 11.41 -5.22
CA ARG A 87 9.63 12.66 -4.44
C ARG A 87 8.23 13.10 -4.04
N LEU A 88 7.30 13.11 -5.00
CA LEU A 88 5.92 13.48 -4.72
C LEU A 88 5.27 12.53 -3.71
N VAL A 89 5.42 11.21 -3.87
CA VAL A 89 4.89 10.23 -2.91
C VAL A 89 5.47 10.44 -1.52
N SER A 90 6.77 10.73 -1.42
CA SER A 90 7.45 10.96 -0.13
C SER A 90 6.88 12.19 0.58
N ILE A 91 6.80 13.33 -0.12
CA ILE A 91 6.21 14.57 0.40
C ILE A 91 4.75 14.35 0.79
N PHE A 92 3.96 13.75 -0.10
CA PHE A 92 2.54 13.50 0.15
C PHE A 92 2.30 12.58 1.35
N SER A 93 3.16 11.57 1.54
CA SER A 93 3.08 10.69 2.70
C SER A 93 3.40 11.41 4.01
N ALA A 94 4.42 12.29 4.03
CA ALA A 94 4.77 13.10 5.20
C ALA A 94 3.60 14.02 5.60
N PHE A 95 3.05 14.76 4.64
CA PHE A 95 1.90 15.63 4.87
C PHE A 95 0.70 14.88 5.44
N ARG A 96 0.35 13.70 4.91
CA ARG A 96 -0.80 12.97 5.42
C ARG A 96 -0.59 12.39 6.81
N ASN A 97 0.62 11.97 7.14
CA ASN A 97 0.91 11.46 8.47
C ASN A 97 0.71 12.53 9.56
N LEU A 98 0.90 13.82 9.25
CA LEU A 98 0.64 14.92 10.19
C LEU A 98 -0.83 15.02 10.62
N PHE A 99 -1.76 14.61 9.77
CA PHE A 99 -3.20 14.66 10.04
C PHE A 99 -3.77 13.31 10.49
N VAL A 100 -2.93 12.30 10.69
CA VAL A 100 -3.33 11.02 11.28
C VAL A 100 -3.00 11.10 12.78
N PRO A 101 -3.99 11.05 13.67
CA PRO A 101 -3.73 11.01 15.11
C PRO A 101 -2.78 9.86 15.44
N ALA A 102 -1.79 10.10 16.30
CA ALA A 102 -1.09 9.01 16.96
C ALA A 102 -2.14 8.17 17.69
N ARG A 103 -2.17 6.87 17.38
CA ARG A 103 -3.06 5.92 18.05
C ARG A 103 -2.37 5.34 19.27
#